data_AF-A0A3A9EHJ2-F1
#
_entry.id   AF-A0A3A9EHJ2-F1
#
_cell.length_a   1.000
_cell.length_b   1.000
_cell.length_c   1.000
_cell.angle_alpha   90.00
_cell.angle_beta   90.00
_cell.angle_gamma   90.00
#
_symmetry.space_group_name_H-M   'P 1'
#
loop_
_entity.id
_entity.type
_entity.pdbx_description
1 polymer ?
#
loop_
_entity_poly.entity_id
_entity_poly.type
_entity_poly.pdbx_seq_one_letter_code
_entity_poly.pdbx_strand_id
1 'polypeptide(L)'
;MSAALGAALKKIAVALLSDPKTLKKVLSVVLTLLVAIIMPIAAVIAIFSTDFEIDVSEFQRLAIQNLTPEQQADLQFIEDTGNEIQAALTARGQEKRLKEALVLFLFALGDFAHEPGFVEKLAGCFVEGQTHAELIAAVNNAFGTDISLEDFEKIMSFVNRQIVDVARSQLGNVGGEPYWSWYGFPSRVEWCACFVSWCADQCGYIDSGIIPRFSGCEQGAGWFKARNLWQDGSATPASGAIIFFDWLDENGIQDGSPDHVGIVEKVENGRVYTIEGNSGDACQQNSYPIGYFEIYGYGTPKYEIGGTENDSESSSPVEGA
;
A
#
# COMPACT_ATOMS: atom_id res chain seq x y z
N MET A 1 3.13 -27.50 -20.85
CA MET A 1 3.38 -27.87 -19.44
C MET A 1 2.68 -26.89 -18.49
N SER A 2 1.40 -26.55 -18.73
CA SER A 2 0.68 -25.48 -17.99
C SER A 2 -0.17 -25.95 -16.80
N ALA A 3 -0.04 -27.21 -16.38
CA ALA A 3 -0.83 -27.75 -15.27
C ALA A 3 -0.26 -27.40 -13.87
N ALA A 4 1.01 -26.99 -13.78
CA ALA A 4 1.69 -26.78 -12.49
C ALA A 4 1.35 -25.42 -11.85
N LEU A 5 1.36 -24.34 -12.64
CA LEU A 5 1.06 -23.00 -12.16
C LEU A 5 -0.43 -22.82 -11.81
N GLY A 6 -1.33 -23.31 -12.67
CA GLY A 6 -2.77 -23.34 -12.38
C GLY A 6 -3.11 -24.21 -11.16
N ALA A 7 -2.43 -25.36 -10.99
CA ALA A 7 -2.59 -26.17 -9.78
C ALA A 7 -1.98 -25.53 -8.53
N ALA A 8 -0.91 -24.74 -8.65
CA ALA A 8 -0.35 -23.97 -7.55
C ALA A 8 -1.28 -22.82 -7.15
N LEU A 9 -1.78 -22.05 -8.11
CA LEU A 9 -2.72 -20.94 -7.91
C LEU A 9 -4.08 -21.40 -7.39
N LYS A 10 -4.57 -22.54 -7.87
CA LYS A 10 -5.79 -23.20 -7.34
C LYS A 10 -5.57 -23.78 -5.95
N LYS A 11 -4.39 -24.36 -5.65
CA LYS A 11 -4.03 -24.76 -4.28
C LYS A 11 -3.87 -23.56 -3.36
N ILE A 12 -3.41 -22.43 -3.87
CA ILE A 12 -3.33 -21.15 -3.17
C ILE A 12 -4.74 -20.62 -2.90
N ALA A 13 -5.65 -20.61 -3.88
CA ALA A 13 -7.07 -20.25 -3.72
C ALA A 13 -7.82 -21.18 -2.74
N VAL A 14 -7.54 -22.48 -2.77
CA VAL A 14 -8.11 -23.45 -1.82
C VAL A 14 -7.47 -23.30 -0.43
N ALA A 15 -6.17 -23.00 -0.32
CA ALA A 15 -5.48 -22.74 0.95
C ALA A 15 -5.89 -21.39 1.57
N LEU A 16 -6.17 -20.38 0.73
CA LEU A 16 -6.76 -19.09 1.08
C LEU A 16 -8.08 -19.28 1.84
N LEU A 17 -8.86 -20.29 1.44
CA LEU A 17 -10.17 -20.61 2.02
C LEU A 17 -10.12 -21.55 3.24
N SER A 18 -8.95 -22.14 3.57
CA SER A 18 -8.90 -23.30 4.49
C SER A 18 -8.05 -23.13 5.75
N ASP A 19 -7.05 -22.22 5.81
CA ASP A 19 -6.23 -22.02 7.04
C ASP A 19 -5.60 -20.61 7.15
N PRO A 20 -5.93 -19.82 8.20
CA PRO A 20 -5.42 -18.46 8.39
C PRO A 20 -3.91 -18.35 8.64
N LYS A 21 -3.22 -19.43 9.04
CA LYS A 21 -1.74 -19.42 9.17
C LYS A 21 -1.03 -19.65 7.85
N THR A 22 -1.57 -20.52 7.01
CA THR A 22 -1.07 -20.80 5.66
C THR A 22 -1.36 -19.62 4.73
N LEU A 23 -2.53 -19.00 4.88
CA LEU A 23 -2.95 -17.73 4.27
C LEU A 23 -1.90 -16.63 4.47
N LYS A 24 -1.48 -16.36 5.72
CA LYS A 24 -0.48 -15.31 6.02
C LYS A 24 0.87 -15.57 5.35
N LYS A 25 1.31 -16.82 5.29
CA LYS A 25 2.59 -17.19 4.65
C LYS A 25 2.52 -17.07 3.13
N VAL A 26 1.45 -17.58 2.53
CA VAL A 26 1.24 -17.55 1.08
C VAL A 26 1.01 -16.11 0.60
N LEU A 27 0.17 -15.33 1.29
CA LEU A 27 0.00 -13.92 0.95
C LEU A 27 1.28 -13.12 1.16
N SER A 28 2.07 -13.35 2.21
CA SER A 28 3.35 -12.63 2.41
C SER A 28 4.32 -12.87 1.25
N VAL A 29 4.37 -14.08 0.69
CA VAL A 29 5.19 -14.40 -0.49
C VAL A 29 4.65 -13.71 -1.74
N VAL A 30 3.33 -13.76 -1.98
CA VAL A 30 2.69 -13.11 -3.14
C VAL A 30 2.77 -11.58 -3.05
N LEU A 31 2.69 -11.01 -1.85
CA LEU A 31 2.86 -9.58 -1.58
C LEU A 31 4.30 -9.15 -1.84
N THR A 32 5.28 -9.95 -1.41
CA THR A 32 6.70 -9.73 -1.70
C THR A 32 6.95 -9.77 -3.21
N LEU A 33 6.29 -10.67 -3.93
CA LEU A 33 6.32 -10.74 -5.40
C LEU A 33 5.65 -9.51 -6.04
N LEU A 34 4.47 -9.12 -5.59
CA LEU A 34 3.78 -7.90 -6.03
C LEU A 34 4.65 -6.66 -5.82
N VAL A 35 5.27 -6.51 -4.64
CA VAL A 35 6.20 -5.42 -4.33
C VAL A 35 7.45 -5.52 -5.21
N ALA A 36 8.01 -6.72 -5.41
CA ALA A 36 9.17 -6.92 -6.28
C ALA A 36 8.87 -6.70 -7.77
N ILE A 37 7.62 -6.75 -8.20
CA ILE A 37 7.19 -6.43 -9.57
C ILE A 37 6.81 -4.95 -9.69
N ILE A 38 6.09 -4.41 -8.71
CA ILE A 38 5.68 -3.00 -8.69
C ILE A 38 6.88 -2.07 -8.46
N MET A 39 7.88 -2.45 -7.66
CA MET A 39 9.03 -1.60 -7.34
C MET A 39 9.95 -1.32 -8.54
N PRO A 40 10.34 -2.30 -9.38
CA PRO A 40 11.04 -2.03 -10.63
C PRO A 40 10.19 -1.21 -11.61
N ILE A 41 8.89 -1.47 -11.70
CA ILE A 41 7.96 -0.73 -12.57
C ILE A 41 7.86 0.74 -12.13
N ALA A 42 7.70 1.00 -10.84
CA ALA A 42 7.68 2.34 -10.26
C ALA A 42 9.04 3.04 -10.41
N ALA A 43 10.14 2.29 -10.28
CA ALA A 43 11.48 2.78 -10.55
C ALA A 43 11.67 3.14 -12.03
N VAL A 44 11.14 2.35 -12.98
CA VAL A 44 11.15 2.66 -14.42
C VAL A 44 10.34 3.92 -14.73
N ILE A 45 9.19 4.13 -14.08
CA ILE A 45 8.44 5.38 -14.19
C ILE A 45 9.26 6.57 -13.62
N ALA A 46 9.97 6.37 -12.52
CA ALA A 46 10.87 7.38 -11.95
C ALA A 46 12.14 7.63 -12.79
N ILE A 47 12.62 6.63 -13.55
CA ILE A 47 13.78 6.75 -14.46
C ILE A 47 13.50 7.72 -15.62
N PHE A 48 12.23 7.96 -15.98
CA PHE A 48 11.86 9.04 -16.91
C PHE A 48 12.05 10.46 -16.34
N SER A 49 12.59 10.61 -15.13
CA SER A 49 13.06 11.88 -14.56
C SER A 49 14.58 12.05 -14.36
N THR A 50 15.43 11.08 -14.77
CA THR A 50 16.94 11.10 -14.78
C THR A 50 17.61 11.39 -13.42
N ASP A 51 18.79 10.91 -13.01
CA ASP A 51 19.88 10.06 -13.52
C ASP A 51 20.42 9.34 -12.26
N PHE A 52 20.26 8.03 -12.09
CA PHE A 52 21.10 7.16 -11.23
C PHE A 52 20.58 5.71 -11.34
N GLU A 53 21.38 4.83 -11.94
CA GLU A 53 21.09 3.40 -12.06
C GLU A 53 21.43 2.68 -10.75
N ILE A 54 20.41 2.38 -9.95
CA ILE A 54 20.49 1.25 -9.02
C ILE A 54 20.29 0.00 -9.86
N ASP A 55 21.25 -0.92 -9.85
CA ASP A 55 21.18 -2.20 -10.56
C ASP A 55 20.20 -3.15 -9.85
N VAL A 56 18.91 -2.85 -9.97
CA VAL A 56 17.78 -3.70 -9.53
C VAL A 56 17.91 -5.10 -10.15
N SER A 57 18.45 -5.16 -11.38
CA SER A 57 18.74 -6.39 -12.09
C SER A 57 19.74 -7.29 -11.35
N GLU A 58 20.76 -6.78 -10.68
CA GLU A 58 21.72 -7.60 -9.92
C GLU A 58 21.09 -8.22 -8.67
N PHE A 59 20.25 -7.47 -7.95
CA PHE A 59 19.54 -7.95 -6.77
C PHE A 59 18.48 -9.01 -7.13
N GLN A 60 17.71 -8.78 -8.20
CA GLN A 60 16.83 -9.79 -8.78
C GLN A 60 17.63 -11.02 -9.22
N ARG A 61 18.77 -10.85 -9.89
CA ARG A 61 19.61 -11.98 -10.34
C ARG A 61 20.07 -12.87 -9.18
N LEU A 62 20.46 -12.28 -8.05
CA LEU A 62 20.90 -13.03 -6.86
C LEU A 62 19.75 -13.76 -6.16
N ALA A 63 18.54 -13.20 -6.15
CA ALA A 63 17.36 -13.87 -5.63
C ALA A 63 16.89 -15.01 -6.56
N ILE A 64 16.90 -14.77 -7.87
CA ILE A 64 16.49 -15.70 -8.93
C ILE A 64 17.45 -16.89 -9.03
N GLN A 65 18.76 -16.69 -8.84
CA GLN A 65 19.76 -17.77 -8.89
C GLN A 65 19.56 -18.85 -7.80
N ASN A 66 18.86 -18.54 -6.71
CA ASN A 66 18.52 -19.49 -5.66
C ASN A 66 17.20 -20.24 -5.90
N LEU A 67 16.51 -19.94 -7.01
CA LEU A 67 15.26 -20.59 -7.41
C LEU A 67 15.51 -21.76 -8.37
N THR A 68 14.60 -22.72 -8.38
CA THR A 68 14.62 -23.79 -9.39
C THR A 68 14.29 -23.21 -10.77
N PRO A 69 14.73 -23.84 -11.88
CA PRO A 69 14.41 -23.37 -13.24
C PRO A 69 12.91 -23.20 -13.50
N GLU A 70 12.08 -24.04 -12.89
CA GLU A 70 10.61 -23.94 -12.96
C GLU A 70 10.11 -22.68 -12.25
N GLN A 71 10.62 -22.39 -11.05
CA GLN A 71 10.26 -21.18 -10.30
C GLN A 71 10.72 -19.90 -11.00
N GLN A 72 11.87 -19.93 -11.69
CA GLN A 72 12.34 -18.80 -12.50
C GLN A 72 11.42 -18.54 -13.69
N ALA A 73 10.99 -19.60 -14.38
CA ALA A 73 10.06 -19.48 -15.51
C ALA A 73 8.68 -18.96 -15.07
N ASP A 74 8.18 -19.44 -13.93
CA ASP A 74 6.92 -18.96 -13.36
C ASP A 74 7.02 -17.49 -12.94
N LEU A 75 8.14 -17.07 -12.36
CA LEU A 75 8.39 -15.68 -11.98
C LEU A 75 8.43 -14.76 -13.21
N GLN A 76 9.19 -15.16 -14.24
CA GLN A 76 9.29 -14.40 -15.48
C GLN A 76 7.92 -14.26 -16.15
N PHE A 77 7.13 -15.33 -16.18
CA PHE A 77 5.77 -15.29 -16.72
C PHE A 77 4.88 -14.28 -15.99
N ILE A 78 4.94 -14.25 -14.66
CA ILE A 78 4.18 -13.31 -13.84
C ILE A 78 4.64 -11.86 -14.11
N GLU A 79 5.94 -11.63 -14.22
CA GLU A 79 6.51 -10.31 -14.51
C GLU A 79 6.11 -9.81 -15.90
N ASP A 80 6.27 -10.64 -16.93
CA ASP A 80 5.91 -10.31 -18.31
C ASP A 80 4.40 -10.00 -18.41
N THR A 81 3.55 -10.86 -17.84
CA THR A 81 2.09 -10.66 -17.84
C THR A 81 1.70 -9.39 -17.07
N GLY A 82 2.37 -9.11 -15.95
CA GLY A 82 2.13 -7.90 -15.16
C GLY A 82 2.46 -6.62 -15.94
N ASN A 83 3.58 -6.61 -16.67
CA ASN A 83 3.99 -5.50 -17.54
C ASN A 83 3.00 -5.28 -18.68
N GLU A 84 2.52 -6.37 -19.30
CA GLU A 84 1.50 -6.30 -20.34
C GLU A 84 0.17 -5.73 -19.81
N ILE A 85 -0.27 -6.16 -18.61
CA ILE A 85 -1.46 -5.62 -17.93
C ILE A 85 -1.31 -4.12 -17.70
N GLN A 86 -0.17 -3.67 -17.20
CA GLN A 86 0.08 -2.25 -16.99
C GLN A 86 -0.02 -1.46 -18.29
N ALA A 87 0.66 -1.92 -19.35
CA ALA A 87 0.63 -1.27 -20.65
C ALA A 87 -0.81 -1.16 -21.18
N ALA A 88 -1.60 -2.23 -21.06
CA ALA A 88 -2.98 -2.27 -21.50
C ALA A 88 -3.91 -1.34 -20.68
N LEU A 89 -3.71 -1.24 -19.36
CA LEU A 89 -4.46 -0.31 -18.52
C LEU A 89 -4.08 1.14 -18.77
N THR A 90 -2.79 1.41 -18.96
CA THR A 90 -2.27 2.76 -19.28
C THR A 90 -2.83 3.25 -20.61
N ALA A 91 -2.87 2.39 -21.63
CA ALA A 91 -3.50 2.69 -22.92
C ALA A 91 -5.01 3.00 -22.81
N ARG A 92 -5.65 2.65 -21.69
CA ARG A 92 -7.06 2.88 -21.38
C ARG A 92 -7.30 3.99 -20.34
N GLY A 93 -6.25 4.66 -19.86
CA GLY A 93 -6.37 5.65 -18.78
C GLY A 93 -6.80 5.06 -17.43
N GLN A 94 -6.51 3.78 -17.20
CA GLN A 94 -6.86 3.03 -15.99
C GLN A 94 -5.61 2.62 -15.18
N GLU A 95 -4.48 3.30 -15.37
CA GLU A 95 -3.20 2.98 -14.73
C GLU A 95 -3.27 2.94 -13.20
N LYS A 96 -4.13 3.77 -12.60
CA LYS A 96 -4.38 3.79 -11.16
C LYS A 96 -4.97 2.49 -10.61
N ARG A 97 -5.53 1.65 -11.49
CA ARG A 97 -6.22 0.40 -11.14
C ARG A 97 -5.36 -0.84 -11.37
N LEU A 98 -4.07 -0.65 -11.67
CA LEU A 98 -3.11 -1.74 -11.87
C LEU A 98 -3.13 -2.74 -10.71
N LYS A 99 -3.22 -2.26 -9.48
CA LYS A 99 -3.24 -3.11 -8.28
C LYS A 99 -4.40 -4.10 -8.28
N GLU A 100 -5.59 -3.63 -8.61
CA GLU A 100 -6.79 -4.47 -8.70
C GLU A 100 -6.63 -5.53 -9.80
N ALA A 101 -6.07 -5.15 -10.96
CA ALA A 101 -5.82 -6.07 -12.07
C ALA A 101 -4.78 -7.14 -11.74
N LEU A 102 -3.68 -6.77 -11.07
CA LEU A 102 -2.66 -7.72 -10.63
C LEU A 102 -3.20 -8.66 -9.56
N VAL A 103 -4.03 -8.17 -8.63
CA VAL A 103 -4.71 -9.02 -7.66
C VAL A 103 -5.65 -10.02 -8.35
N LEU A 104 -6.46 -9.57 -9.31
CA LEU A 104 -7.33 -10.46 -10.06
C LEU A 104 -6.53 -11.49 -10.86
N PHE A 105 -5.47 -11.08 -11.54
CA PHE A 105 -4.56 -11.97 -12.25
C PHE A 105 -3.97 -13.05 -11.32
N LEU A 106 -3.37 -12.64 -10.20
CA LEU A 106 -2.65 -13.53 -9.29
C LEU A 106 -3.56 -14.42 -8.45
N PHE A 107 -4.77 -13.97 -8.10
CA PHE A 107 -5.61 -14.68 -7.13
C PHE A 107 -6.86 -15.32 -7.74
N ALA A 108 -7.31 -14.87 -8.90
CA ALA A 108 -8.56 -15.33 -9.49
C ALA A 108 -8.42 -15.83 -10.94
N LEU A 109 -7.48 -15.28 -11.72
CA LEU A 109 -7.47 -15.48 -13.17
C LEU A 109 -6.23 -16.19 -13.71
N GLY A 110 -5.38 -16.74 -12.84
CA GLY A 110 -4.14 -17.41 -13.25
C GLY A 110 -4.32 -18.56 -14.25
N ASP A 111 -5.44 -19.28 -14.17
CA ASP A 111 -5.77 -20.37 -15.10
C ASP A 111 -6.04 -19.84 -16.52
N PHE A 112 -6.49 -18.59 -16.66
CA PHE A 112 -6.77 -17.93 -17.94
C PHE A 112 -5.56 -17.18 -18.50
N ALA A 113 -4.51 -16.98 -17.70
CA ALA A 113 -3.39 -16.11 -18.07
C ALA A 113 -2.60 -16.59 -19.30
N HIS A 114 -2.72 -17.88 -19.65
CA HIS A 114 -2.09 -18.45 -20.84
C HIS A 114 -2.98 -18.37 -22.10
N GLU A 115 -4.22 -17.88 -21.97
CA GLU A 115 -5.14 -17.75 -23.09
C GLU A 115 -4.75 -16.56 -23.97
N PRO A 116 -4.80 -16.70 -25.31
CA PRO A 116 -4.59 -15.58 -26.22
C PRO A 116 -5.59 -14.45 -25.93
N GLY A 117 -5.08 -13.22 -25.78
CA GLY A 117 -5.90 -12.04 -25.51
C GLY A 117 -6.34 -11.89 -24.05
N PHE A 118 -5.76 -12.66 -23.13
CA PHE A 118 -6.04 -12.56 -21.69
C PHE A 118 -5.92 -11.13 -21.17
N VAL A 119 -4.82 -10.46 -21.50
CA VAL A 119 -4.49 -9.11 -21.02
C VAL A 119 -5.51 -8.09 -21.51
N GLU A 120 -5.81 -8.09 -22.81
CA GLU A 120 -6.79 -7.17 -23.41
C GLU A 120 -8.18 -7.39 -22.85
N LYS A 121 -8.54 -8.65 -22.57
CA LYS A 121 -9.80 -9.04 -21.98
C LYS A 121 -9.91 -8.60 -20.52
N LEU A 122 -8.86 -8.77 -19.72
CA LEU A 122 -8.80 -8.31 -18.34
C LEU A 122 -8.85 -6.78 -18.27
N ALA A 123 -7.99 -6.09 -19.03
CA ALA A 123 -7.99 -4.63 -19.14
C ALA A 123 -9.34 -4.10 -19.67
N GLY A 124 -10.06 -4.91 -20.46
CA GLY A 124 -11.43 -4.69 -20.90
C GLY A 124 -12.47 -4.54 -19.79
N CYS A 125 -12.19 -5.05 -18.60
CA CYS A 125 -13.10 -5.01 -17.45
C CYS A 125 -12.98 -3.72 -16.62
N PHE A 126 -12.02 -2.84 -16.94
CA PHE A 126 -11.76 -1.62 -16.19
C PHE A 126 -12.31 -0.38 -16.90
N VAL A 127 -13.22 0.31 -16.22
CA VAL A 127 -13.84 1.57 -16.63
C VAL A 127 -13.64 2.61 -15.53
N GLU A 128 -13.56 3.88 -15.94
CA GLU A 128 -13.41 5.01 -15.03
C GLU A 128 -14.61 5.15 -14.09
N GLY A 129 -14.33 5.37 -12.80
CA GLY A 129 -15.36 5.61 -11.78
C GLY A 129 -16.15 4.37 -11.35
N GLN A 130 -15.83 3.18 -11.84
CA GLN A 130 -16.57 1.96 -11.49
C GLN A 130 -16.27 1.47 -10.06
N THR A 131 -17.27 0.93 -9.40
CA THR A 131 -17.17 0.30 -8.08
C THR A 131 -16.48 -1.07 -8.14
N HIS A 132 -16.04 -1.60 -7.00
CA HIS A 132 -15.52 -2.97 -6.91
C HIS A 132 -16.57 -4.02 -7.27
N ALA A 133 -17.84 -3.80 -6.91
CA ALA A 133 -18.94 -4.66 -7.30
C ALA A 133 -19.09 -4.75 -8.84
N GLU A 134 -19.04 -3.61 -9.52
CA GLU A 134 -19.11 -3.55 -10.99
C GLU A 134 -17.88 -4.18 -11.65
N LEU A 135 -16.69 -3.96 -11.09
CA LEU A 135 -15.46 -4.63 -11.56
C LEU A 135 -15.62 -6.15 -11.50
N ILE A 136 -16.01 -6.67 -10.34
CA ILE A 136 -16.14 -8.12 -10.12
C ILE A 136 -17.22 -8.71 -11.02
N ALA A 137 -18.35 -8.02 -11.21
CA ALA A 137 -19.37 -8.45 -12.15
C ALA A 137 -18.84 -8.50 -13.60
N ALA A 138 -18.08 -7.49 -14.04
CA ALA A 138 -17.48 -7.45 -15.37
C ALA A 138 -16.47 -8.59 -15.57
N VAL A 139 -15.61 -8.85 -14.59
CA VAL A 139 -14.61 -9.92 -14.61
C VAL A 139 -15.30 -11.29 -14.63
N ASN A 140 -16.29 -11.52 -13.77
CA ASN A 140 -17.06 -12.76 -13.74
C ASN A 140 -17.75 -13.03 -15.07
N ASN A 141 -18.34 -11.99 -15.69
CA ASN A 141 -18.94 -12.11 -17.01
C ASN A 141 -17.90 -12.39 -18.12
N ALA A 142 -16.75 -11.72 -18.08
CA ALA A 142 -15.71 -11.90 -19.09
C ALA A 142 -15.07 -13.29 -19.02
N PHE A 143 -14.76 -13.77 -17.83
CA PHE A 143 -13.98 -15.00 -17.61
C PHE A 143 -14.83 -16.22 -17.22
N GLY A 144 -16.14 -16.05 -17.01
CA GLY A 144 -17.01 -17.13 -16.56
C GLY A 144 -16.66 -17.60 -15.15
N THR A 145 -16.16 -16.69 -14.30
CA THR A 145 -15.79 -16.96 -12.91
C THR A 145 -16.92 -16.62 -11.95
N ASP A 146 -16.76 -17.04 -10.69
CA ASP A 146 -17.67 -16.74 -9.58
C ASP A 146 -16.88 -16.13 -8.42
N ILE A 147 -16.18 -15.03 -8.69
CA ILE A 147 -15.40 -14.30 -7.69
C ILE A 147 -16.38 -13.57 -6.78
N SER A 148 -16.28 -13.82 -5.47
CA SER A 148 -17.03 -13.09 -4.45
C SER A 148 -16.46 -11.69 -4.26
N LEU A 149 -17.34 -10.68 -4.22
CA LEU A 149 -16.95 -9.31 -3.86
C LEU A 149 -16.31 -9.27 -2.47
N GLU A 150 -16.86 -10.01 -1.50
CA GLU A 150 -16.36 -10.04 -0.13
C GLU A 150 -14.92 -10.59 -0.07
N ASP A 151 -14.62 -11.63 -0.85
CA ASP A 151 -13.27 -12.21 -0.89
C ASP A 151 -12.29 -11.27 -1.61
N PHE A 152 -12.73 -10.63 -2.69
CA PHE A 152 -11.94 -9.60 -3.36
C PHE A 152 -11.64 -8.42 -2.44
N GLU A 153 -12.62 -7.89 -1.72
CA GLU A 153 -12.45 -6.79 -0.77
C GLU A 153 -11.57 -7.17 0.41
N LYS A 154 -11.64 -8.42 0.91
CA LYS A 154 -10.71 -8.92 1.94
C LYS A 154 -9.28 -8.97 1.44
N ILE A 155 -9.07 -9.50 0.23
CA ILE A 155 -7.74 -9.55 -0.39
C ILE A 155 -7.23 -8.13 -0.64
N MET A 156 -8.07 -7.25 -1.19
CA MET A 156 -7.72 -5.85 -1.42
C MET A 156 -7.44 -5.11 -0.10
N SER A 157 -8.21 -5.32 0.96
CA SER A 157 -7.90 -4.75 2.28
C SER A 157 -6.53 -5.23 2.79
N PHE A 158 -6.22 -6.51 2.64
CA PHE A 158 -4.91 -7.05 3.02
C PHE A 158 -3.78 -6.49 2.15
N VAL A 159 -3.96 -6.49 0.83
CA VAL A 159 -2.99 -5.94 -0.13
C VAL A 159 -2.84 -4.44 0.10
N ASN A 160 -3.89 -3.76 0.51
CA ASN A 160 -3.81 -2.35 0.79
C ASN A 160 -3.02 -2.09 2.06
N ARG A 161 -3.09 -2.96 3.10
CA ARG A 161 -2.29 -2.93 4.37
C ARG A 161 -0.75 -3.03 4.20
N GLN A 162 -0.24 -2.55 3.08
CA GLN A 162 1.14 -2.53 2.62
C GLN A 162 1.89 -1.23 2.91
N ILE A 163 1.28 -0.21 3.53
CA ILE A 163 1.98 1.08 3.69
C ILE A 163 3.32 0.93 4.42
N VAL A 164 3.42 -0.04 5.33
CA VAL A 164 4.66 -0.42 6.00
C VAL A 164 5.69 -1.02 5.05
N ASP A 165 5.27 -1.88 4.12
CA ASP A 165 6.17 -2.50 3.13
C ASP A 165 6.61 -1.49 2.08
N VAL A 166 5.70 -0.61 1.64
CA VAL A 166 6.03 0.53 0.78
C VAL A 166 7.05 1.42 1.48
N ALA A 167 6.80 1.80 2.74
CA ALA A 167 7.76 2.58 3.51
C ALA A 167 9.11 1.86 3.65
N ARG A 168 9.09 0.53 3.90
CA ARG A 168 10.32 -0.28 4.06
C ARG A 168 11.14 -0.31 2.77
N SER A 169 10.48 -0.32 1.61
CA SER A 169 11.17 -0.26 0.31
C SER A 169 11.96 1.02 0.08
N GLN A 170 11.66 2.08 0.84
CA GLN A 170 12.29 3.38 0.72
C GLN A 170 13.48 3.58 1.65
N LEU A 171 13.76 2.64 2.56
CA LEU A 171 14.90 2.73 3.49
C LEU A 171 16.21 2.98 2.74
N GLY A 172 16.96 3.99 3.18
CA GLY A 172 18.22 4.41 2.55
C GLY A 172 18.08 5.47 1.45
N ASN A 173 16.87 5.86 1.04
CA ASN A 173 16.68 7.03 0.18
C ASN A 173 17.10 8.31 0.92
N VAL A 174 17.90 9.17 0.29
CA VAL A 174 18.48 10.41 0.85
C VAL A 174 17.99 11.63 0.06
N GLY A 175 17.73 12.75 0.75
CA GLY A 175 17.36 14.03 0.14
C GLY A 175 15.89 14.15 -0.28
N GLY A 176 15.17 13.04 -0.38
CA GLY A 176 13.71 12.99 -0.46
C GLY A 176 13.10 13.54 -1.76
N GLU A 177 13.90 13.74 -2.81
CA GLU A 177 13.45 14.28 -4.10
C GLU A 177 12.20 13.60 -4.65
N PRO A 178 12.09 12.25 -4.68
CA PRO A 178 10.89 11.60 -5.16
C PRO A 178 9.60 12.01 -4.42
N TYR A 179 9.70 12.38 -3.14
CA TYR A 179 8.53 12.67 -2.31
C TYR A 179 8.09 14.12 -2.40
N TRP A 180 9.02 15.07 -2.22
CA TRP A 180 8.66 16.50 -2.28
C TRP A 180 8.35 16.95 -3.71
N SER A 181 9.00 16.39 -4.73
CA SER A 181 8.69 16.71 -6.13
C SER A 181 7.34 16.14 -6.56
N TRP A 182 7.03 14.87 -6.21
CA TRP A 182 5.71 14.26 -6.42
C TRP A 182 4.59 15.06 -5.73
N TYR A 183 4.87 15.60 -4.54
CA TYR A 183 3.89 16.45 -3.86
C TYR A 183 3.62 17.75 -4.63
N GLY A 184 4.60 18.23 -5.40
CA GLY A 184 4.52 19.42 -6.25
C GLY A 184 5.45 20.56 -5.84
N PHE A 185 6.42 20.32 -4.94
CA PHE A 185 7.40 21.32 -4.56
C PHE A 185 8.51 21.43 -5.63
N PRO A 186 8.92 22.65 -6.03
CA PRO A 186 9.94 22.84 -7.06
C PRO A 186 11.38 22.66 -6.54
N SER A 187 11.56 22.51 -5.24
CA SER A 187 12.86 22.37 -4.56
C SER A 187 12.70 21.66 -3.22
N ARG A 188 13.81 21.20 -2.64
CA ARG A 188 13.84 20.51 -1.33
C ARG A 188 13.14 21.32 -0.24
N VAL A 189 12.22 20.65 0.45
CA VAL A 189 11.52 21.10 1.67
C VAL A 189 11.66 20.02 2.75
N GLU A 190 11.27 20.29 4.00
CA GLU A 190 11.09 19.20 4.97
C GLU A 190 10.03 18.22 4.44
N TRP A 191 10.41 16.94 4.32
CA TRP A 191 9.70 16.00 3.46
C TRP A 191 9.12 14.78 4.19
N CYS A 192 9.13 14.76 5.53
CA CYS A 192 8.56 13.68 6.34
C CYS A 192 7.07 13.42 6.02
N ALA A 193 6.25 14.48 5.96
CA ALA A 193 4.84 14.37 5.62
C ALA A 193 4.61 14.04 4.13
N CYS A 194 5.44 14.59 3.23
CA CYS A 194 5.42 14.24 1.82
C CYS A 194 5.69 12.74 1.62
N PHE A 195 6.63 12.16 2.38
CA PHE A 195 6.93 10.73 2.37
C PHE A 195 5.72 9.90 2.81
N VAL A 196 5.08 10.23 3.93
CA VAL A 196 3.88 9.50 4.39
C VAL A 196 2.75 9.58 3.36
N SER A 197 2.52 10.76 2.78
CA SER A 197 1.55 10.95 1.71
C SER A 197 1.90 10.16 0.45
N TRP A 198 3.17 10.11 0.07
CA TRP A 198 3.63 9.32 -1.06
C TRP A 198 3.40 7.84 -0.82
N CYS A 199 3.74 7.31 0.37
CA CYS A 199 3.47 5.92 0.72
C CYS A 199 1.96 5.62 0.70
N ALA A 200 1.13 6.54 1.19
CA ALA A 200 -0.32 6.43 1.12
C ALA A 200 -0.83 6.43 -0.34
N ASP A 201 -0.26 7.25 -1.22
CA ASP A 201 -0.58 7.28 -2.65
C ASP A 201 -0.25 5.95 -3.34
N GLN A 202 0.95 5.40 -3.11
CA GLN A 202 1.34 4.09 -3.64
C GLN A 202 0.38 2.97 -3.15
N CYS A 203 -0.19 3.15 -1.96
CA CYS A 203 -1.20 2.26 -1.42
C CYS A 203 -2.62 2.50 -1.98
N GLY A 204 -2.88 3.60 -2.68
CA GLY A 204 -4.22 4.02 -3.10
C GLY A 204 -5.07 4.58 -1.95
N TYR A 205 -4.43 4.93 -0.83
CA TYR A 205 -5.09 5.38 0.41
C TYR A 205 -5.56 6.81 0.37
N ILE A 206 -4.97 7.63 -0.49
CA ILE A 206 -5.48 8.98 -0.76
C ILE A 206 -6.79 8.90 -1.52
N ASP A 207 -6.81 8.19 -2.65
CA ASP A 207 -7.99 8.06 -3.52
C ASP A 207 -9.16 7.33 -2.80
N SER A 208 -8.86 6.39 -1.90
CA SER A 208 -9.87 5.70 -1.07
C SER A 208 -10.26 6.44 0.23
N GLY A 209 -9.67 7.61 0.50
CA GLY A 209 -10.00 8.43 1.67
C GLY A 209 -9.57 7.84 3.02
N ILE A 210 -8.67 6.85 3.02
CA ILE A 210 -8.15 6.19 4.23
C ILE A 210 -7.09 7.06 4.93
N ILE A 211 -6.23 7.73 4.15
CA ILE A 211 -5.20 8.66 4.62
C ILE A 211 -5.28 9.94 3.76
N PRO A 212 -5.20 11.14 4.33
CA PRO A 212 -5.20 12.37 3.55
C PRO A 212 -3.92 12.51 2.71
N ARG A 213 -3.98 13.33 1.66
CA ARG A 213 -2.78 13.94 1.07
C ARG A 213 -2.39 15.16 1.91
N PHE A 214 -1.20 15.15 2.51
CA PHE A 214 -0.69 16.22 3.36
C PHE A 214 0.84 16.41 3.28
N SER A 215 1.31 17.63 3.42
CA SER A 215 2.75 17.97 3.47
C SER A 215 3.17 18.64 4.78
N GLY A 216 2.21 18.88 5.69
CA GLY A 216 2.48 19.44 7.02
C GLY A 216 1.98 18.49 8.11
N CYS A 217 2.80 18.28 9.15
CA CYS A 217 2.49 17.40 10.27
C CYS A 217 1.19 17.82 11.00
N GLU A 218 0.98 19.12 11.23
CA GLU A 218 -0.23 19.64 11.86
C GLU A 218 -1.49 19.35 11.03
N GLN A 219 -1.41 19.49 9.70
CA GLN A 219 -2.50 19.15 8.79
C GLN A 219 -2.87 17.67 8.87
N GLY A 220 -1.87 16.78 8.86
CA GLY A 220 -2.08 15.33 8.98
C GLY A 220 -2.73 14.97 10.32
N ALA A 221 -2.16 15.45 11.43
CA ALA A 221 -2.69 15.18 12.77
C ALA A 221 -4.12 15.73 12.94
N GLY A 222 -4.37 16.96 12.47
CA GLY A 222 -5.69 17.59 12.50
C GLY A 222 -6.75 16.79 11.74
N TRP A 223 -6.39 16.21 10.59
CA TRP A 223 -7.32 15.39 9.79
C TRP A 223 -7.79 14.13 10.53
N PHE A 224 -6.87 13.42 11.18
CA PHE A 224 -7.20 12.22 11.98
C PHE A 224 -8.01 12.57 13.23
N LYS A 225 -7.63 13.65 13.93
CA LYS A 225 -8.38 14.16 15.10
C LYS A 225 -9.81 14.52 14.74
N ALA A 226 -10.02 15.24 13.65
CA ALA A 226 -11.36 15.66 13.18
C ALA A 226 -12.27 14.48 12.80
N ARG A 227 -11.71 13.28 12.62
CA ARG A 227 -12.44 12.06 12.21
C ARG A 227 -12.56 11.02 13.32
N ASN A 228 -12.18 11.37 14.56
CA ASN A 228 -12.10 10.43 15.67
C ASN A 228 -11.21 9.21 15.38
N LEU A 229 -10.14 9.43 14.60
CA LEU A 229 -9.13 8.43 14.23
C LEU A 229 -7.78 8.73 14.92
N TRP A 230 -7.81 9.35 16.09
CA TRP A 230 -6.60 9.76 16.83
C TRP A 230 -6.45 8.98 18.13
N GLN A 231 -5.22 8.58 18.45
CA GLN A 231 -4.83 8.04 19.74
C GLN A 231 -3.71 8.89 20.34
N ASP A 232 -3.66 8.97 21.67
CA ASP A 232 -2.60 9.70 22.37
C ASP A 232 -1.25 8.95 22.33
N GLY A 233 -0.16 9.66 22.60
CA GLY A 233 1.20 9.11 22.52
C GLY A 233 1.54 7.98 23.50
N SER A 234 0.71 7.75 24.53
CA SER A 234 0.85 6.61 25.45
C SER A 234 0.16 5.33 24.96
N ALA A 235 -0.65 5.43 23.90
CA ALA A 235 -1.33 4.28 23.31
C ALA A 235 -0.34 3.28 22.71
N THR A 236 -0.76 2.02 22.61
CA THR A 236 -0.04 1.00 21.84
C THR A 236 -0.56 1.00 20.40
N PRO A 237 0.17 1.55 19.42
CA PRO A 237 -0.34 1.69 18.06
C PRO A 237 -0.39 0.35 17.31
N ALA A 238 -1.25 0.27 16.30
CA ALA A 238 -1.22 -0.80 15.32
C ALA A 238 -0.13 -0.56 14.26
N SER A 239 0.36 -1.63 13.65
CA SER A 239 1.18 -1.54 12.43
C SER A 239 0.43 -0.78 11.33
N GLY A 240 1.12 0.12 10.64
CA GLY A 240 0.55 1.05 9.67
C GLY A 240 -0.09 2.30 10.28
N ALA A 241 -0.13 2.47 11.61
CA ALA A 241 -0.52 3.76 12.19
C ALA A 241 0.45 4.88 11.76
N ILE A 242 -0.04 6.11 11.69
CA ILE A 242 0.79 7.28 11.37
C ILE A 242 1.21 7.90 12.70
N ILE A 243 2.50 7.84 13.02
CA ILE A 243 3.05 8.38 14.26
C ILE A 243 3.46 9.83 14.05
N PHE A 244 3.15 10.70 15.01
CA PHE A 244 3.55 12.10 15.00
C PHE A 244 4.40 12.41 16.23
N PHE A 245 5.35 13.31 16.08
CA PHE A 245 6.25 13.75 17.15
C PHE A 245 6.19 15.25 17.35
N ASP A 246 6.31 15.68 18.60
CA ASP A 246 6.44 17.06 19.07
C ASP A 246 7.81 17.12 19.79
N TRP A 247 8.79 17.73 19.12
CA TRP A 247 10.17 17.77 19.56
C TRP A 247 10.40 18.92 20.54
N LEU A 248 11.46 18.80 21.34
CA LEU A 248 11.88 19.91 22.18
C LEU A 248 12.49 21.02 21.32
N ASP A 249 12.08 22.26 21.58
CA ASP A 249 12.73 23.46 21.05
C ASP A 249 14.14 23.67 21.65
N GLU A 250 14.81 24.76 21.25
CA GLU A 250 16.13 25.13 21.78
C GLU A 250 16.18 25.36 23.30
N ASN A 251 15.02 25.55 23.94
CA ASN A 251 14.87 25.75 25.38
C ASN A 251 14.48 24.47 26.13
N GLY A 252 14.32 23.34 25.42
CA GLY A 252 13.89 22.09 26.02
C GLY A 252 12.38 22.03 26.29
N ILE A 253 11.55 22.69 25.47
CA ILE A 253 10.09 22.78 25.63
C ILE A 253 9.39 22.28 24.36
N GLN A 254 8.36 21.44 24.54
CA GLN A 254 7.43 21.04 23.48
C GLN A 254 6.37 22.13 23.27
N ASP A 255 6.08 22.48 22.03
CA ASP A 255 5.16 23.59 21.71
C ASP A 255 3.69 23.14 21.54
N GLY A 256 3.43 21.83 21.62
CA GLY A 256 2.10 21.25 21.49
C GLY A 256 1.68 21.00 20.04
N SER A 257 2.60 21.18 19.09
CA SER A 257 2.41 20.98 17.66
C SER A 257 3.33 19.87 17.15
N PRO A 258 2.89 19.05 16.19
CA PRO A 258 3.74 18.01 15.67
C PRO A 258 4.77 18.57 14.67
N ASP A 259 6.05 18.28 14.89
CA ASP A 259 7.18 18.62 14.03
C ASP A 259 7.51 17.53 13.01
N HIS A 260 7.30 16.27 13.40
CA HIS A 260 7.69 15.13 12.58
C HIS A 260 6.61 14.07 12.48
N VAL A 261 6.68 13.25 11.44
CA VAL A 261 5.71 12.21 11.16
C VAL A 261 6.38 11.00 10.50
N GLY A 262 5.92 9.80 10.84
CA GLY A 262 6.37 8.54 10.29
C GLY A 262 5.28 7.49 10.21
N ILE A 263 5.66 6.29 9.78
CA ILE A 263 4.77 5.13 9.70
C ILE A 263 5.21 4.09 10.73
N VAL A 264 4.29 3.63 11.57
CA VAL A 264 4.53 2.56 12.54
C VAL A 264 4.72 1.25 11.78
N GLU A 265 5.90 0.66 11.84
CA GLU A 265 6.18 -0.65 11.25
C GLU A 265 5.59 -1.76 12.13
N LYS A 266 5.95 -1.77 13.41
CA LYS A 266 5.50 -2.78 14.38
C LYS A 266 5.64 -2.28 15.82
N VAL A 267 5.02 -2.99 16.74
CA VAL A 267 5.26 -2.85 18.18
C VAL A 267 5.79 -4.17 18.72
N GLU A 268 6.90 -4.13 19.45
CA GLU A 268 7.53 -5.31 20.03
C GLU A 268 8.28 -4.92 21.31
N ASN A 269 8.18 -5.74 22.36
CA ASN A 269 8.90 -5.56 23.63
C ASN A 269 8.74 -4.15 24.25
N GLY A 270 7.52 -3.58 24.20
CA GLY A 270 7.22 -2.26 24.75
C GLY A 270 7.81 -1.09 23.95
N ARG A 271 8.26 -1.33 22.72
CA ARG A 271 8.78 -0.31 21.81
C ARG A 271 7.97 -0.25 20.52
N VAL A 272 7.80 0.96 20.01
CA VAL A 272 7.29 1.24 18.68
C VAL A 272 8.47 1.32 17.73
N TYR A 273 8.42 0.56 16.64
CA TYR A 273 9.37 0.62 15.54
C TYR A 273 8.71 1.35 14.37
N THR A 274 9.45 2.25 13.75
CA THR A 274 8.92 3.19 12.77
C THR A 274 9.80 3.23 11.54
N ILE A 275 9.20 3.64 10.42
CA ILE A 275 9.91 4.01 9.20
C ILE A 275 9.56 5.47 8.92
N GLU A 276 10.59 6.30 8.87
CA GLU A 276 10.49 7.75 8.87
C GLU A 276 11.29 8.32 7.71
N GLY A 277 10.60 9.08 6.85
CA GLY A 277 11.23 9.92 5.85
C GLY A 277 11.75 11.20 6.51
N ASN A 278 12.82 11.77 5.96
CA ASN A 278 13.47 12.97 6.46
C ASN A 278 14.01 12.84 7.90
N SER A 279 14.26 11.61 8.35
CA SER A 279 15.07 11.37 9.54
C SER A 279 16.52 11.54 9.11
N GLY A 280 17.19 12.61 9.55
CA GLY A 280 18.57 12.92 9.13
C GLY A 280 18.74 13.07 7.60
N ASP A 281 17.74 13.68 6.95
CA ASP A 281 17.64 13.81 5.48
C ASP A 281 17.64 12.46 4.73
N ALA A 282 17.18 11.38 5.39
CA ALA A 282 17.05 10.06 4.79
C ALA A 282 15.77 9.33 5.26
N CYS A 283 15.39 8.28 4.54
CA CYS A 283 14.43 7.29 5.02
C CYS A 283 15.12 6.30 5.95
N GLN A 284 14.76 6.32 7.23
CA GLN A 284 15.40 5.51 8.26
C GLN A 284 14.38 4.71 9.08
N GLN A 285 14.87 3.65 9.70
CA GLN A 285 14.13 2.91 10.71
C GLN A 285 14.53 3.41 12.10
N ASN A 286 13.55 3.79 12.91
CA ASN A 286 13.76 4.27 14.27
C ASN A 286 12.98 3.41 15.28
N SER A 287 13.26 3.60 16.57
CA SER A 287 12.47 2.96 17.62
C SER A 287 12.39 3.78 18.90
N TYR A 288 11.23 3.74 19.54
CA TYR A 288 10.92 4.53 20.73
C TYR A 288 10.19 3.67 21.76
N PRO A 289 10.39 3.89 23.08
CA PRO A 289 9.48 3.35 24.08
C PRO A 289 8.03 3.79 23.81
N ILE A 290 7.06 2.92 24.11
CA ILE A 290 5.66 3.35 24.16
C ILE A 290 5.51 4.45 25.22
N GLY A 291 4.79 5.53 24.89
CA GLY A 291 4.68 6.70 25.78
C GLY A 291 5.95 7.54 25.88
N TYR A 292 6.90 7.39 24.94
CA TYR A 292 8.04 8.30 24.84
C TYR A 292 7.54 9.74 24.68
N PHE A 293 8.16 10.66 25.42
CA PHE A 293 7.58 11.98 25.67
C PHE A 293 7.44 12.84 24.40
N GLU A 294 8.30 12.63 23.39
CA GLU A 294 8.21 13.33 22.10
C GLU A 294 7.15 12.75 21.18
N ILE A 295 6.51 11.63 21.54
CA ILE A 295 5.40 11.08 20.75
C ILE A 295 4.16 11.94 21.02
N TYR A 296 3.78 12.73 20.02
CA TYR A 296 2.59 13.56 20.05
C TYR A 296 1.30 12.73 20.00
N GLY A 297 1.32 11.66 19.21
CA GLY A 297 0.21 10.71 19.11
C GLY A 297 0.19 9.96 17.78
N TYR A 298 -0.92 9.27 17.54
CA TYR A 298 -1.08 8.38 16.40
C TYR A 298 -2.36 8.68 15.62
N GLY A 299 -2.22 8.87 14.31
CA GLY A 299 -3.30 8.67 13.36
C GLY A 299 -3.56 7.16 13.18
N THR A 300 -4.82 6.76 13.20
CA THR A 300 -5.27 5.36 13.09
C THR A 300 -6.12 5.17 11.84
N PRO A 301 -5.50 5.00 10.65
CA PRO A 301 -6.26 4.79 9.43
C PRO A 301 -7.10 3.51 9.51
N LYS A 302 -8.34 3.58 9.03
CA LYS A 302 -9.23 2.42 8.94
C LYS A 302 -8.93 1.66 7.64
N TYR A 303 -8.02 0.70 7.71
CA TYR A 303 -7.62 -0.13 6.57
C TYR A 303 -8.65 -1.18 6.14
N GLU A 304 -9.78 -1.28 6.86
CA GLU A 304 -10.91 -2.12 6.49
C GLU A 304 -12.01 -1.24 5.88
N ILE A 305 -12.36 -1.46 4.61
CA ILE A 305 -13.55 -0.87 4.01
C ILE A 305 -14.69 -1.87 4.18
N GLY A 306 -15.52 -1.58 5.17
CA GLY A 306 -16.86 -2.11 5.36
C GLY A 306 -17.75 -1.10 6.10
N GLY A 307 -17.38 0.19 6.04
CA GLY A 307 -18.15 1.27 6.64
C GLY A 307 -19.32 1.69 5.77
N THR A 308 -20.31 0.81 5.64
CA THR A 308 -21.69 1.27 5.42
C THR A 308 -22.21 1.76 6.77
N GLU A 309 -22.56 3.04 6.88
CA GLU A 309 -23.87 3.51 7.39
C GLU A 309 -23.88 5.03 7.61
N ASN A 310 -24.66 5.70 6.76
CA ASN A 310 -25.70 6.68 7.11
C ASN A 310 -25.58 7.43 8.46
N ASP A 311 -24.93 8.59 8.45
CA ASP A 311 -25.27 9.68 9.38
C ASP A 311 -26.40 10.52 8.79
N SER A 312 -27.58 9.92 8.67
CA SER A 312 -28.84 10.63 8.47
C SER A 312 -29.91 10.08 9.40
N GLU A 313 -29.89 10.52 10.66
CA GLU A 313 -31.08 10.84 11.48
C GLU A 313 -30.69 11.00 12.96
N SER A 314 -30.60 12.25 13.41
CA SER A 314 -31.07 12.65 14.75
C SER A 314 -31.04 14.18 14.83
N SER A 315 -31.89 14.82 14.02
CA SER A 315 -32.39 16.14 14.35
C SER A 315 -33.86 15.99 14.73
N SER A 316 -34.11 15.96 16.03
CA SER A 316 -35.42 16.30 16.60
C SER A 316 -35.23 16.96 17.96
N PRO A 317 -36.02 17.99 18.26
CA PRO A 317 -35.71 18.99 19.27
C PRO A 317 -36.04 18.50 20.67
N VAL A 318 -35.26 18.97 21.64
CA VAL A 318 -35.61 18.91 23.06
C VAL A 318 -36.78 19.87 23.31
N GLU A 319 -38.00 19.34 23.41
CA GLU A 319 -39.08 19.96 24.18
C GLU A 319 -39.11 19.33 25.58
N GLY A 320 -39.20 20.18 26.59
CA GLY A 320 -39.05 19.82 27.99
C GLY A 320 -40.27 19.21 28.66
N ALA A 321 -40.02 18.67 29.86
CA ALA A 321 -40.90 18.64 31.02
C ALA A 321 -40.01 18.57 32.28
#